data_AF-A0A835XU14-F1
#
_entry.id   AF-A0A835XU14-F1
#
_cell.length_a   1.000
_cell.length_b   1.000
_cell.length_c   1.000
_cell.angle_alpha   90.00
_cell.angle_beta   90.00
_cell.angle_gamma   90.00
#
_symmetry.space_group_name_H-M   'P 1'
#
loop_
_entity.id
_entity.type
_entity.pdbx_description
1 polymer ?
#
loop_
_entity_poly.entity_id
_entity_poly.type
_entity_poly.pdbx_seq_one_letter_code
_entity_poly.pdbx_strand_id
1 'polypeptide(L)'
;MLFEHRGARSNVCLLDEVFGAFMSSNEFKARRYTAEELITGAPSWGRPKHFKFEHAGIPYLATVDFWEGPKVDFINIRLPNDGFTYAHSGQREEDEMFRHRCGGWVELDGTLLMEFFPNLGKNVGNYFTSIVFYYNYKEQRIDVQLFTDAPSAPGLQLTFEPGYPYRDDQSQQRPLRL
;
A
#
# COMPACT_ATOMS: atom_id res chain seq x y z
N MET A 1 -7.36 16.18 -17.41
CA MET A 1 -7.38 15.24 -18.56
C MET A 1 -6.69 13.89 -18.28
N LEU A 2 -6.41 13.51 -17.03
CA LEU A 2 -5.80 12.18 -16.72
C LEU A 2 -6.80 11.00 -16.76
N PHE A 3 -8.09 11.27 -16.62
CA PHE A 3 -9.15 10.27 -16.78
C PHE A 3 -9.42 9.87 -18.24
N GLU A 4 -8.71 10.45 -19.22
CA GLU A 4 -8.76 9.99 -20.62
C GLU A 4 -7.89 8.75 -20.84
N HIS A 5 -6.88 8.52 -20.00
CA HIS A 5 -6.12 7.26 -20.01
C HIS A 5 -6.90 6.19 -19.24
N ARG A 6 -7.65 5.35 -19.98
CA ARG A 6 -8.46 4.25 -19.43
C ARG A 6 -7.72 3.38 -18.39
N GLY A 7 -6.41 3.18 -18.53
CA GLY A 7 -5.61 2.39 -17.60
C GLY A 7 -5.49 2.96 -16.19
N ALA A 8 -5.37 4.29 -16.03
CA ALA A 8 -5.20 4.91 -14.71
C ALA A 8 -6.47 4.77 -13.86
N ARG A 9 -7.65 4.95 -14.48
CA ARG A 9 -8.94 4.77 -13.79
C ARG A 9 -9.16 3.31 -13.37
N SER A 10 -8.81 2.35 -14.23
CA SER A 10 -8.90 0.93 -13.89
C SER A 10 -7.98 0.56 -12.73
N ASN A 11 -6.75 1.09 -12.69
CA ASN A 11 -5.79 0.79 -11.62
C ASN A 11 -6.22 1.37 -10.26
N VAL A 12 -6.85 2.55 -10.26
CA VAL A 12 -7.43 3.17 -9.05
C VAL A 12 -8.55 2.31 -8.47
N CYS A 13 -9.51 1.87 -9.29
CA CYS A 13 -10.59 1.00 -8.84
C CYS A 13 -10.04 -0.36 -8.37
N LEU A 14 -9.06 -0.93 -9.09
CA LEU A 14 -8.43 -2.18 -8.70
C LEU A 14 -7.69 -2.06 -7.36
N LEU A 15 -6.99 -0.93 -7.10
CA LEU A 15 -6.38 -0.67 -5.80
C LEU A 15 -7.43 -0.68 -4.67
N ASP A 16 -8.57 -0.02 -4.86
CA ASP A 16 -9.64 -0.03 -3.85
C ASP A 16 -10.18 -1.44 -3.58
N GLU A 17 -10.38 -2.23 -4.64
CA GLU A 17 -10.82 -3.63 -4.55
C GLU A 17 -9.79 -4.51 -3.81
N VAL A 18 -8.51 -4.41 -4.19
CA VAL A 18 -7.41 -5.16 -3.56
C VAL A 18 -7.23 -4.73 -2.10
N PHE A 19 -7.35 -3.44 -1.79
CA PHE A 19 -7.33 -2.94 -0.42
C PHE A 19 -8.52 -3.48 0.38
N GLY A 20 -9.73 -3.45 -0.18
CA GLY A 20 -10.92 -4.04 0.44
C GLY A 20 -10.73 -5.53 0.75
N ALA A 21 -10.16 -6.28 -0.20
CA ALA A 21 -9.84 -7.69 -0.05
C ALA A 21 -8.78 -7.96 1.03
N PHE A 22 -7.73 -7.14 1.08
CA PHE A 22 -6.75 -7.15 2.16
C PHE A 22 -7.42 -6.91 3.52
N MET A 23 -8.25 -5.88 3.65
CA MET A 23 -8.94 -5.60 4.91
C MET A 23 -9.91 -6.72 5.32
N SER A 24 -10.52 -7.41 4.35
CA SER A 24 -11.46 -8.52 4.61
C SER A 24 -10.80 -9.85 4.95
N SER A 25 -9.55 -10.07 4.54
CA SER A 25 -8.93 -11.41 4.57
C SER A 25 -7.47 -11.44 5.03
N ASN A 26 -6.91 -10.30 5.46
CA ASN A 26 -5.53 -10.29 5.95
C ASN A 26 -5.34 -11.28 7.09
N GLU A 27 -4.25 -12.04 7.04
CA GLU A 27 -3.87 -13.01 8.04
C GLU A 27 -2.35 -12.95 8.28
N PHE A 28 -1.99 -12.77 9.55
CA PHE A 28 -0.63 -12.93 10.03
C PHE A 28 -0.65 -13.81 11.28
N LYS A 29 0.17 -14.87 11.29
CA LYS A 29 0.20 -15.88 12.37
C LYS A 29 -1.18 -16.46 12.70
N ALA A 30 -1.95 -16.84 11.68
CA ALA A 30 -3.30 -17.41 11.83
C ALA A 30 -4.33 -16.49 12.53
N ARG A 31 -4.09 -15.17 12.49
CA ARG A 31 -5.01 -14.16 13.02
C ARG A 31 -5.22 -13.06 12.00
N ARG A 32 -6.46 -12.59 11.91
CA ARG A 32 -6.84 -11.39 11.15
C ARG A 32 -6.70 -10.13 11.99
N TYR A 33 -6.28 -9.05 11.34
CA TYR A 33 -6.06 -7.74 11.95
C TYR A 33 -7.05 -6.71 11.40
N THR A 34 -7.59 -5.88 12.29
CA THR A 34 -8.42 -4.72 11.92
C THR A 34 -7.55 -3.55 11.48
N ALA A 35 -8.16 -2.54 10.85
CA ALA A 35 -7.46 -1.30 10.49
C ALA A 35 -6.81 -0.65 11.73
N GLU A 36 -7.55 -0.57 12.83
CA GLU A 36 -7.07 -0.01 14.10
C GLU A 36 -5.87 -0.78 14.65
N GLU A 37 -5.88 -2.12 14.60
CA GLU A 37 -4.77 -2.94 15.06
C GLU A 37 -3.52 -2.80 14.19
N LEU A 38 -3.70 -2.65 12.87
CA LEU A 38 -2.60 -2.36 11.96
C LEU A 38 -2.03 -0.96 12.26
N ILE A 39 -2.89 0.04 12.44
CA ILE A 39 -2.51 1.44 12.69
C ILE A 39 -1.78 1.59 14.04
N THR A 40 -2.29 0.94 15.09
CA THR A 40 -1.73 1.07 16.45
C THR A 40 -0.58 0.09 16.70
N GLY A 41 -0.60 -1.07 16.04
CA GLY A 41 0.36 -2.15 16.27
C GLY A 41 1.63 -2.03 15.44
N ALA A 42 1.55 -1.59 14.18
CA ALA A 42 2.69 -1.56 13.27
C ALA A 42 3.95 -0.84 13.81
N PRO A 43 3.84 0.31 14.50
CA PRO A 43 5.01 0.99 15.09
C PRO A 43 5.82 0.12 16.05
N SER A 44 5.18 -0.82 16.74
CA SER A 44 5.82 -1.68 17.75
C SER A 44 6.48 -2.95 17.19
N TRP A 45 6.32 -3.24 15.90
CA TRP A 45 6.69 -4.55 15.34
C TRP A 45 8.19 -4.74 15.09
N GLY A 46 8.97 -3.65 15.08
CA GLY A 46 10.43 -3.62 14.91
C GLY A 46 10.98 -4.12 13.57
N ARG A 47 10.13 -4.74 12.73
CA ARG A 47 10.44 -5.19 11.37
C ARG A 47 9.16 -5.36 10.57
N PRO A 48 9.22 -5.25 9.23
CA PRO A 48 8.11 -5.54 8.34
C PRO A 48 7.43 -6.88 8.65
N LYS A 49 6.11 -6.94 8.43
CA LYS A 49 5.30 -8.14 8.56
C LYS A 49 4.64 -8.45 7.22
N HIS A 50 4.52 -9.73 6.92
CA HIS A 50 3.88 -10.20 5.71
C HIS A 50 2.54 -10.84 6.03
N PHE A 51 1.50 -10.31 5.42
CA PHE A 51 0.12 -10.74 5.60
C PHE A 51 -0.34 -11.49 4.37
N LYS A 52 -0.87 -12.69 4.57
CA LYS A 52 -1.61 -13.37 3.51
C LYS A 52 -2.96 -12.71 3.37
N PHE A 53 -3.48 -12.59 2.18
CA PHE A 53 -4.86 -12.18 1.93
C PHE A 53 -5.36 -12.80 0.63
N GLU A 54 -6.67 -12.82 0.40
CA GLU A 54 -7.27 -13.39 -0.81
C GLU A 54 -8.02 -12.30 -1.59
N HIS A 55 -7.76 -12.22 -2.89
CA HIS A 55 -8.49 -11.36 -3.82
C HIS A 55 -8.90 -12.19 -5.03
N ALA A 56 -10.19 -12.16 -5.39
CA ALA A 56 -10.75 -12.95 -6.49
C ALA A 56 -10.43 -14.47 -6.43
N GLY A 57 -10.36 -15.05 -5.22
CA GLY A 57 -10.03 -16.47 -5.02
C GLY A 57 -8.54 -16.81 -5.17
N ILE A 58 -7.68 -15.81 -5.34
CA ILE A 58 -6.22 -15.97 -5.48
C ILE A 58 -5.55 -15.49 -4.18
N PRO A 59 -4.64 -16.27 -3.58
CA PRO A 59 -3.90 -15.85 -2.40
C PRO A 59 -2.74 -14.91 -2.78
N TYR A 60 -2.60 -13.82 -2.02
CA TYR A 60 -1.58 -12.79 -2.17
C TYR A 60 -0.83 -12.55 -0.86
N LEU A 61 0.31 -11.84 -0.97
CA LEU A 61 1.11 -11.40 0.15
C LEU A 61 1.19 -9.87 0.14
N ALA A 62 0.76 -9.24 1.22
CA ALA A 62 0.96 -7.82 1.48
C ALA A 62 2.09 -7.63 2.50
N THR A 63 2.85 -6.55 2.36
CA THR A 63 3.82 -6.16 3.38
C THR A 63 3.29 -4.97 4.15
N VAL A 64 3.34 -5.05 5.47
CA VAL A 64 3.01 -3.97 6.38
C VAL A 64 4.24 -3.63 7.22
N ASP A 65 4.70 -2.38 7.12
CA ASP A 65 5.84 -1.87 7.88
C ASP A 65 5.57 -0.48 8.47
N PHE A 66 6.41 -0.09 9.43
CA PHE A 66 6.41 1.24 10.00
C PHE A 66 7.69 1.94 9.56
N TRP A 67 7.54 3.20 9.14
CA TRP A 67 8.63 4.01 8.66
C TRP A 67 8.67 5.35 9.37
N GLU A 68 9.80 5.64 10.00
CA GLU A 68 10.06 6.93 10.64
C GLU A 68 10.45 7.94 9.57
N GLY A 69 9.61 8.94 9.38
CA GLY A 69 9.85 9.98 8.39
C GLY A 69 10.46 11.24 9.02
N PRO A 70 11.09 12.12 8.22
CA PRO A 70 11.69 13.36 8.75
C PRO A 70 10.66 14.37 9.27
N LYS A 71 9.37 14.17 8.98
CA LYS A 71 8.27 15.07 9.35
C LYS A 71 7.05 14.35 9.88
N VAL A 72 6.75 13.18 9.30
CA VAL A 72 5.57 12.37 9.61
C VAL A 72 6.01 10.92 9.49
N ASP A 73 5.69 10.11 10.50
CA ASP A 73 5.88 8.67 10.44
C ASP A 73 4.74 8.03 9.67
N PHE A 74 5.03 6.97 8.92
CA PHE A 74 4.03 6.28 8.11
C PHE A 74 3.96 4.80 8.45
N ILE A 75 2.73 4.31 8.48
CA ILE A 75 2.45 2.89 8.36
C ILE A 75 2.30 2.63 6.87
N ASN A 76 3.15 1.78 6.34
CA ASN A 76 3.21 1.46 4.93
C ASN A 76 2.52 0.11 4.71
N ILE A 77 1.50 0.08 3.85
CA ILE A 77 0.88 -1.15 3.37
C ILE A 77 1.15 -1.24 1.87
N ARG A 78 1.94 -2.24 1.49
CA ARG A 78 2.34 -2.49 0.10
C ARG A 78 1.49 -3.65 -0.46
N LEU A 79 0.69 -3.35 -1.48
CA LEU A 79 -0.25 -4.28 -2.11
C LEU A 79 0.21 -4.60 -3.55
N PRO A 80 0.22 -5.87 -3.97
CA PRO A 80 0.60 -6.25 -5.33
C PRO A 80 -0.46 -5.84 -6.36
N ASN A 81 -0.02 -5.27 -7.50
CA ASN A 81 -0.87 -4.89 -8.64
C ASN A 81 -0.86 -5.91 -9.80
N ASP A 82 -0.15 -7.04 -9.68
CA ASP A 82 -0.12 -8.02 -10.79
C ASP A 82 -0.11 -9.48 -10.31
N GLY A 83 -0.82 -10.34 -11.05
CA GLY A 83 -0.85 -11.78 -10.81
C GLY A 83 0.50 -12.41 -11.14
N PHE A 84 1.36 -12.57 -10.12
CA PHE A 84 2.59 -13.39 -10.07
C PHE A 84 3.49 -13.47 -11.34
N THR A 85 4.69 -12.87 -11.31
CA THR A 85 5.91 -13.48 -11.88
C THR A 85 7.21 -12.90 -11.28
N TYR A 86 7.96 -13.69 -10.50
CA TYR A 86 9.12 -13.30 -9.71
C TYR A 86 10.37 -13.00 -10.57
N ALA A 87 10.91 -11.79 -10.45
CA ALA A 87 12.28 -11.46 -10.85
C ALA A 87 12.84 -10.34 -9.93
N HIS A 88 13.82 -10.69 -9.12
CA HIS A 88 14.53 -9.78 -8.21
C HIS A 88 15.49 -8.86 -8.99
N SER A 89 15.29 -7.54 -8.92
CA SER A 89 16.30 -6.55 -9.35
C SER A 89 16.79 -5.77 -8.12
N GLY A 90 17.91 -6.20 -7.54
CA GLY A 90 18.49 -5.66 -6.31
C GLY A 90 19.03 -4.22 -6.41
N GLN A 91 18.18 -3.23 -6.70
CA GLN A 91 18.57 -1.81 -6.70
C GLN A 91 17.71 -0.94 -5.75
N ARG A 92 18.42 -0.42 -4.74
CA ARG A 92 18.32 0.86 -4.00
C ARG A 92 17.08 1.16 -3.15
N GLU A 93 17.30 1.08 -1.82
CA GLU A 93 16.39 1.53 -0.75
C GLU A 93 16.55 3.03 -0.38
N GLU A 94 17.60 3.72 -0.83
CA GLU A 94 17.96 5.06 -0.31
C GLU A 94 17.18 6.24 -0.94
N ASP A 95 16.46 6.04 -2.04
CA ASP A 95 15.81 7.13 -2.80
C ASP A 95 14.29 7.32 -2.50
N GLU A 96 13.70 6.54 -1.57
CA GLU A 96 12.24 6.59 -1.31
C GLU A 96 11.76 7.93 -0.71
N MET A 97 12.59 8.64 0.06
CA MET A 97 12.21 9.88 0.77
C MET A 97 11.86 11.07 -0.12
N PHE A 98 12.32 11.07 -1.37
CA PHE A 98 12.10 12.19 -2.29
C PHE A 98 11.59 11.73 -3.66
N ARG A 99 11.17 10.47 -3.80
CA ARG A 99 10.81 9.90 -5.10
C ARG A 99 9.68 10.65 -5.81
N HIS A 100 8.68 11.12 -5.05
CA HIS A 100 7.57 11.91 -5.60
C HIS A 100 7.99 13.29 -6.13
N ARG A 101 9.23 13.73 -5.86
CA ARG A 101 9.80 15.00 -6.35
C ARG A 101 10.67 14.85 -7.61
N CYS A 102 10.83 13.63 -8.11
CA CYS A 102 11.66 13.30 -9.27
C CYS A 102 10.87 12.45 -10.28
N GLY A 103 11.38 12.24 -11.49
CA GLY A 103 11.09 11.00 -12.23
C GLY A 103 9.66 10.70 -12.73
N GLY A 104 8.84 11.67 -13.14
CA GLY A 104 7.56 11.39 -13.83
C GLY A 104 6.37 11.06 -12.92
N TRP A 105 6.51 11.31 -11.62
CA TRP A 105 5.44 11.30 -10.64
C TRP A 105 4.51 12.51 -10.82
N VAL A 106 3.20 12.27 -10.70
CA VAL A 106 2.16 13.28 -10.79
C VAL A 106 1.28 13.19 -9.54
N GLU A 107 1.14 14.31 -8.83
CA GLU A 107 0.16 14.44 -7.75
C GLU A 107 -1.25 14.56 -8.36
N LEU A 108 -2.20 13.79 -7.83
CA LEU A 108 -3.58 13.77 -8.27
C LEU A 108 -4.47 14.45 -7.22
N ASP A 109 -5.51 15.14 -7.68
CA ASP A 109 -6.49 15.79 -6.80
C ASP A 109 -7.24 14.76 -5.94
N GLY A 110 -6.97 14.79 -4.64
CA GLY A 110 -7.53 13.84 -3.67
C GLY A 110 -9.04 13.97 -3.45
N THR A 111 -9.64 15.13 -3.74
CA THR A 111 -11.09 15.32 -3.55
C THR A 111 -11.93 14.56 -4.57
N LEU A 112 -11.47 14.49 -5.82
CA LEU A 112 -12.11 13.69 -6.88
C LEU A 112 -11.87 12.19 -6.70
N LEU A 113 -10.81 11.80 -5.99
CA LEU A 113 -10.40 10.40 -5.87
C LEU A 113 -11.15 9.63 -4.79
N MET A 114 -11.57 10.27 -3.70
CA MET A 114 -12.32 9.58 -2.62
C MET A 114 -13.64 8.94 -3.10
N GLU A 115 -14.29 9.50 -4.13
CA GLU A 115 -15.45 8.88 -4.77
C GLU A 115 -15.13 7.53 -5.44
N PHE A 116 -13.86 7.32 -5.82
CA PHE A 116 -13.37 6.09 -6.45
C PHE A 116 -12.76 5.09 -5.44
N PHE A 117 -12.67 5.44 -4.15
CA PHE A 117 -12.12 4.57 -3.10
C PHE A 117 -13.10 4.28 -1.95
N PRO A 118 -14.27 3.68 -2.21
CA PRO A 118 -15.25 3.39 -1.17
C PRO A 118 -14.75 2.41 -0.10
N ASN A 119 -13.91 1.43 -0.45
CA ASN A 119 -13.35 0.52 0.54
C ASN A 119 -12.31 1.21 1.42
N LEU A 120 -11.47 2.08 0.85
CA LEU A 120 -10.55 2.90 1.63
C LEU A 120 -11.30 3.78 2.62
N GLY A 121 -12.28 4.56 2.14
CA GLY A 121 -13.08 5.46 2.97
C GLY A 121 -13.79 4.71 4.10
N LYS A 122 -14.40 3.55 3.79
CA LYS A 122 -15.09 2.73 4.79
C LYS A 122 -14.17 2.17 5.88
N ASN A 123 -12.98 1.69 5.52
CA ASN A 123 -12.12 0.97 6.46
C ASN A 123 -11.19 1.89 7.25
N VAL A 124 -10.72 2.99 6.64
CA VAL A 124 -9.72 3.87 7.28
C VAL A 124 -10.09 5.35 7.31
N GLY A 125 -11.18 5.78 6.67
CA GLY A 125 -11.52 7.20 6.52
C GLY A 125 -11.71 7.96 7.83
N ASN A 126 -12.10 7.28 8.91
CA ASN A 126 -12.29 7.92 10.22
C ASN A 126 -10.97 8.22 10.98
N TYR A 127 -9.83 7.71 10.51
CA TYR A 127 -8.53 7.89 11.18
C TYR A 127 -7.67 9.01 10.58
N PHE A 128 -8.05 9.54 9.41
CA PHE A 128 -7.21 10.45 8.63
C PHE A 128 -8.02 11.68 8.18
N THR A 129 -7.36 12.83 8.14
CA THR A 129 -7.95 14.15 7.87
C THR A 129 -7.70 14.62 6.44
N SER A 130 -6.63 14.14 5.81
CA SER A 130 -6.31 14.47 4.43
C SER A 130 -5.67 13.30 3.69
N ILE A 131 -5.74 13.34 2.37
CA ILE A 131 -5.25 12.29 1.48
C ILE A 131 -4.56 12.94 0.27
N VAL A 132 -3.42 12.39 -0.12
CA VAL A 132 -2.65 12.81 -1.30
C VAL A 132 -2.35 11.58 -2.14
N PHE A 133 -2.59 11.70 -3.44
CA PHE A 133 -2.37 10.61 -4.38
C PHE A 133 -1.22 10.96 -5.32
N TYR A 134 -0.35 9.99 -5.56
CA TYR A 134 0.74 10.10 -6.51
C TYR A 134 0.65 8.96 -7.52
N TYR A 135 0.79 9.28 -8.80
CA TYR A 135 0.84 8.31 -9.87
C TYR A 135 2.11 8.45 -10.69
N ASN A 136 2.77 7.34 -10.97
CA ASN A 136 3.87 7.26 -11.92
C ASN A 136 3.49 6.31 -13.05
N TYR A 137 3.33 6.86 -14.26
CA TYR A 137 2.91 6.07 -15.42
C TYR A 137 3.99 5.12 -15.91
N LYS A 138 5.28 5.46 -15.76
CA LYS A 138 6.41 4.64 -16.21
C LYS A 138 6.55 3.40 -15.33
N GLU A 139 6.41 3.60 -14.03
CA GLU A 139 6.46 2.54 -13.02
C GLU A 139 5.11 1.84 -12.84
N GLN A 140 4.05 2.33 -13.50
CA GLN A 140 2.65 1.92 -13.31
C GLN A 140 2.23 1.82 -11.83
N ARG A 141 2.76 2.75 -11.02
CA ARG A 141 2.63 2.76 -9.56
C ARG A 141 1.72 3.86 -9.09
N ILE A 142 0.92 3.55 -8.07
CA ILE A 142 0.11 4.50 -7.31
C ILE A 142 0.57 4.47 -5.86
N ASP A 143 0.90 5.64 -5.31
CA ASP A 143 1.07 5.81 -3.88
C ASP A 143 -0.07 6.68 -3.35
N VAL A 144 -0.63 6.30 -2.21
CA VAL A 144 -1.69 7.03 -1.50
C VAL A 144 -1.17 7.33 -0.12
N GLN A 145 -1.05 8.61 0.23
CA GLN A 145 -0.65 9.04 1.56
C GLN A 145 -1.86 9.65 2.27
N LEU A 146 -2.24 9.06 3.39
CA LEU A 146 -3.26 9.55 4.30
C LEU A 146 -2.59 10.15 5.53
N PHE A 147 -2.98 11.37 5.88
CA PHE A 147 -2.40 12.14 6.97
C PHE A 147 -3.42 12.37 8.07
N THR A 148 -2.93 12.67 9.25
CA THR A 148 -3.72 12.99 10.44
C THR A 148 -3.26 14.32 11.01
N ASP A 149 -4.20 15.10 11.55
CA ASP A 149 -3.89 16.38 12.22
C ASP A 149 -3.30 16.17 13.62
N ALA A 150 -3.35 14.93 14.14
CA ALA A 150 -2.78 14.59 15.43
C ALA A 150 -1.24 14.53 15.35
N PRO A 151 -0.49 15.40 16.07
CA PRO A 151 0.96 15.55 15.88
C PRO A 151 1.81 14.30 16.17
N SER A 152 1.28 13.35 16.92
CA SER A 152 1.96 12.12 17.33
C SER A 152 1.37 10.86 16.67
N ALA A 153 0.38 11.00 15.80
CA ALA A 153 -0.23 9.86 15.13
C ALA A 153 0.42 9.64 13.77
N PRO A 154 0.76 8.40 13.40
CA PRO A 154 1.36 8.13 12.10
C PRO A 154 0.33 8.32 10.98
N GLY A 155 0.81 8.73 9.82
CA GLY A 155 0.07 8.62 8.56
C GLY A 155 -0.03 7.17 8.09
N LEU A 156 -0.85 6.93 7.08
CA LEU A 156 -0.92 5.66 6.36
C LEU A 156 -0.48 5.90 4.92
N GLN A 157 0.45 5.11 4.43
CA GLN A 157 0.82 5.10 3.03
C GLN A 157 0.46 3.75 2.42
N LEU A 158 -0.37 3.78 1.39
CA LEU A 158 -0.66 2.63 0.54
C LEU A 158 0.20 2.74 -0.72
N THR A 159 0.95 1.70 -1.02
CA THR A 159 1.67 1.59 -2.29
C THR A 159 1.03 0.46 -3.09
N PHE A 160 0.69 0.77 -4.34
CA PHE A 160 0.19 -0.16 -5.33
C PHE A 160 1.09 -0.11 -6.56
N GLU A 161 1.88 -1.15 -6.76
CA GLU A 161 2.90 -1.19 -7.80
C GLU A 161 2.90 -2.56 -8.51
N PRO A 162 3.28 -2.62 -9.81
CA PRO A 162 3.46 -3.88 -10.49
C PRO A 162 4.59 -4.68 -9.84
N GLY A 163 4.41 -6.00 -9.76
CA GLY A 163 5.36 -6.86 -9.08
C GLY A 163 5.16 -6.93 -7.57
N TYR A 164 6.21 -7.34 -6.87
CA TYR A 164 6.16 -7.79 -5.47
C TYR A 164 6.51 -6.65 -4.51
N PRO A 165 5.91 -6.60 -3.31
CA PRO A 165 6.34 -5.65 -2.30
C PRO A 165 7.83 -5.86 -1.98
N TYR A 166 8.62 -4.81 -2.17
CA TYR A 166 10.10 -4.70 -2.28
C TYR A 166 11.01 -5.35 -1.22
N ARG A 167 10.54 -6.25 -0.35
CA ARG A 167 11.36 -6.88 0.71
C ARG A 167 10.95 -8.34 0.90
N ASP A 168 11.57 -9.25 0.16
CA ASP A 168 11.23 -10.68 0.14
C ASP A 168 12.37 -11.59 0.61
N ASP A 169 13.28 -11.05 1.41
CA ASP A 169 14.48 -11.75 1.89
C ASP A 169 14.14 -12.91 2.84
N GLN A 170 12.91 -12.93 3.37
CA GLN A 170 12.49 -13.88 4.41
C GLN A 170 11.30 -14.80 4.05
N SER A 171 10.57 -14.57 2.96
CA SER A 171 9.44 -15.46 2.61
C SER A 171 9.88 -16.77 1.93
N GLN A 172 11.11 -16.81 1.38
CA GLN A 172 11.60 -17.95 0.60
C GLN A 172 12.23 -19.10 1.41
N GLN A 173 12.23 -19.08 2.75
CA GLN A 173 12.90 -20.16 3.48
C GLN A 173 12.11 -21.49 3.56
N ARG A 174 10.87 -21.55 3.06
CA ARG A 174 10.18 -22.84 2.92
C ARG A 174 9.38 -22.90 1.62
N PRO A 175 9.62 -23.90 0.75
CA PRO A 175 8.68 -24.24 -0.31
C PRO A 175 7.31 -24.44 0.32
N LEU A 176 6.27 -23.85 -0.26
CA LEU A 176 4.90 -24.29 -0.06
C LEU A 176 4.88 -25.77 -0.45
N ARG A 177 4.87 -26.65 0.55
CA ARG A 177 4.68 -28.08 0.33
C ARG A 177 3.23 -28.23 -0.10
N LEU A 178 3.04 -28.65 -1.36
CA LEU A 178 1.80 -29.31 -1.81
C LEU A 178 1.61 -30.61 -1.02
#